data_AF-A0A2S6ULJ3-F1
#
_entry.id   AF-A0A2S6ULJ3-F1
#
_cell.length_a   1.000
_cell.length_b   1.000
_cell.length_c   1.000
_cell.angle_alpha   90.00
_cell.angle_beta   90.00
_cell.angle_gamma   90.00
#
_symmetry.space_group_name_H-M   'P 1'
#
loop_
_entity.id
_entity.type
_entity.pdbx_description
1 polymer ?
#
loop_
_entity_poly.entity_id
_entity_poly.type
_entity_poly.pdbx_seq_one_letter_code
_entity_poly.pdbx_strand_id
1 'polypeptide(L)'
;MSINVTVLDNGLRIASDSIKTVETVSLGAWVNVGARDEPAHLNGISHLFEHMAFKGTSRHSAREISEKIENVGGHINAYTSRENTAYFAKVLSEDTPLALDIIADIIQNSTLEQNELEREKSVICQEIRQTVDTPDDIIFDYLHEAAYPGQAMGRSVLGTEEIICSIT
;
A
#
# COMPACT_ATOMS: atom_id res chain seq x y z
N MET A 1 -25.06 0.83 13.75
CA MET A 1 -23.61 0.61 13.62
C MET A 1 -23.06 0.48 15.02
N SER A 2 -22.48 -0.67 15.34
CA SER A 2 -21.73 -0.87 16.59
C SER A 2 -20.37 -1.38 16.18
N ILE A 3 -19.42 -0.46 16.05
CA ILE A 3 -18.04 -0.81 15.73
C ILE A 3 -17.50 -1.63 16.90
N ASN A 4 -17.10 -2.87 16.64
CA ASN A 4 -16.46 -3.73 17.63
C ASN A 4 -14.95 -3.72 17.40
N VAL A 5 -14.19 -3.51 18.46
CA VAL A 5 -12.72 -3.51 18.44
C VAL A 5 -12.23 -4.63 19.35
N THR A 6 -11.48 -5.56 18.77
CA THR A 6 -10.79 -6.64 19.48
C THR A 6 -9.29 -6.42 19.39
N VAL A 7 -8.57 -6.60 20.50
CA VAL A 7 -7.10 -6.55 20.53
C VAL A 7 -6.58 -7.96 20.73
N LEU A 8 -5.76 -8.44 19.80
CA LEU A 8 -5.11 -9.75 19.90
C LEU A 8 -3.92 -9.68 20.87
N ASP A 9 -3.44 -10.84 21.33
CA ASP A 9 -2.30 -10.93 22.27
C ASP A 9 -1.01 -10.31 21.70
N ASN A 10 -0.85 -10.29 20.38
CA ASN A 10 0.28 -9.65 19.69
C ASN A 10 0.11 -8.12 19.51
N GLY A 11 -0.97 -7.53 20.03
CA GLY A 11 -1.28 -6.10 19.94
C GLY A 11 -1.98 -5.67 18.65
N LEU A 12 -2.20 -6.57 17.68
CA LEU A 12 -2.96 -6.26 16.47
C LEU A 12 -4.42 -5.94 16.85
N ARG A 13 -4.92 -4.83 16.33
CA ARG A 13 -6.30 -4.37 16.56
C ARG A 13 -7.16 -4.75 15.36
N ILE A 14 -8.27 -5.44 15.61
CA ILE A 14 -9.27 -5.78 14.62
C ILE A 14 -10.51 -4.91 14.90
N ALA A 15 -10.79 -3.98 14.00
CA ALA A 15 -12.02 -3.20 14.00
C ALA A 15 -13.00 -3.80 12.99
N SER A 16 -14.25 -4.04 13.41
CA SER A 16 -15.29 -4.61 12.55
C SER A 16 -16.62 -3.86 12.74
N ASP A 17 -17.31 -3.59 11.63
CA ASP A 17 -18.68 -3.08 11.63
C ASP A 17 -19.53 -3.98 10.72
N SER A 18 -20.51 -4.66 11.30
CA SER A 18 -21.35 -5.61 10.57
C SER A 18 -22.60 -4.92 10.04
N ILE A 19 -22.75 -4.90 8.73
CA ILE A 19 -23.91 -4.33 8.03
C ILE A 19 -24.71 -5.49 7.43
N LYS A 20 -25.78 -5.93 8.11
CA LYS A 20 -26.57 -7.11 7.72
C LYS A 20 -27.33 -7.00 6.39
N THR A 21 -27.37 -5.81 5.79
CA THR A 21 -28.12 -5.53 4.56
C THR A 21 -27.27 -5.65 3.29
N VAL A 22 -25.99 -6.00 3.41
CA VAL A 22 -25.07 -6.15 2.26
C VAL A 22 -24.47 -7.55 2.23
N GLU A 23 -24.25 -8.06 1.02
CA GLU A 23 -23.63 -9.37 0.75
C GLU A 23 -22.17 -9.23 0.28
N THR A 24 -21.55 -8.10 0.62
CA THR A 24 -20.15 -7.77 0.29
C THR A 24 -19.39 -7.39 1.55
N VAL A 25 -18.06 -7.53 1.49
CA VAL A 25 -17.15 -7.18 2.56
C VAL A 25 -16.04 -6.32 2.00
N SER A 26 -15.74 -5.22 2.71
CA SER A 26 -14.50 -4.45 2.53
C SER A 26 -13.62 -4.75 3.73
N LEU A 27 -12.43 -5.29 3.50
CA LEU A 27 -11.47 -5.62 4.56
C LEU A 27 -10.07 -5.16 4.16
N GLY A 28 -9.21 -4.95 5.14
CA GLY A 28 -7.85 -4.50 4.88
C GLY A 28 -7.00 -4.43 6.13
N ALA A 29 -5.71 -4.22 5.92
CA ALA A 29 -4.73 -3.93 6.94
C ALA A 29 -4.23 -2.49 6.78
N TRP A 30 -4.30 -1.72 7.86
CA TRP A 30 -3.76 -0.37 7.96
C TRP A 30 -2.53 -0.39 8.84
N VAL A 31 -1.39 -0.11 8.25
CA VAL A 31 -0.10 -0.05 8.93
C VAL A 31 0.18 1.42 9.23
N ASN A 32 0.48 1.73 10.50
CA ASN A 32 0.80 3.09 10.94
C ASN A 32 2.26 3.45 10.61
N VAL A 33 2.60 3.35 9.33
CA VAL A 33 3.88 3.70 8.71
C VAL A 33 3.56 4.33 7.36
N GLY A 34 4.18 5.47 7.06
CA GLY A 34 4.14 6.08 5.74
C GLY A 34 5.38 6.92 5.47
N ALA A 35 5.31 7.85 4.52
CA ALA A 35 6.47 8.64 4.09
C ALA A 35 7.14 9.46 5.22
N ARG A 36 6.38 9.83 6.27
CA ARG A 36 6.91 10.58 7.42
C ARG A 36 7.86 9.76 8.30
N ASP A 37 7.76 8.44 8.24
CA ASP A 37 8.52 7.52 9.08
C ASP A 37 9.85 7.12 8.42
N GLU A 38 10.07 7.58 7.19
CA GLU A 38 11.24 7.24 6.39
C GLU A 38 12.46 8.08 6.78
N PRO A 39 13.66 7.47 6.81
CA PRO A 39 14.88 8.25 6.82
C PRO A 39 15.03 8.97 5.46
N ALA A 40 15.63 10.16 5.47
CA ALA A 40 15.71 11.01 4.26
C ALA A 40 16.35 10.31 3.06
N HIS A 41 17.33 9.43 3.28
CA HIS A 41 18.04 8.72 2.22
C HIS A 41 17.30 7.49 1.67
N LEU A 42 16.15 7.11 2.25
CA LEU A 42 15.25 6.07 1.74
C LEU A 42 13.86 6.62 1.44
N ASN A 43 13.72 7.93 1.24
CA ASN A 43 12.40 8.51 0.99
C ASN A 43 11.77 7.91 -0.29
N GLY A 44 10.51 7.45 -0.16
CA GLY A 44 9.78 6.70 -1.17
C GLY A 44 9.78 5.18 -0.94
N ILE A 45 10.49 4.66 0.06
CA ILE A 45 10.56 3.22 0.35
C ILE A 45 9.19 2.62 0.71
N SER A 46 8.32 3.35 1.39
CA SER A 46 6.99 2.86 1.78
C SER A 46 6.12 2.63 0.55
N HIS A 47 6.15 3.59 -0.39
CA HIS A 47 5.44 3.49 -1.66
C HIS A 47 6.05 2.41 -2.57
N LEU A 48 7.38 2.30 -2.60
CA LEU A 48 8.04 1.22 -3.33
C LEU A 48 7.68 -0.16 -2.78
N PHE A 49 7.63 -0.31 -1.45
CA PHE A 49 7.19 -1.56 -0.83
C PHE A 49 5.72 -1.88 -1.13
N GLU A 50 4.85 -0.86 -1.16
CA GLU A 50 3.46 -1.01 -1.60
C GLU A 50 3.37 -1.67 -2.97
N HIS A 51 4.10 -1.15 -3.97
CA HIS A 51 4.16 -1.75 -5.31
C HIS A 51 4.69 -3.18 -5.29
N MET A 52 5.79 -3.38 -4.58
CA MET A 52 6.47 -4.68 -4.51
C MET A 52 5.65 -5.76 -3.81
N ALA A 53 4.77 -5.39 -2.87
CA ALA A 53 3.90 -6.33 -2.18
C ALA A 53 3.03 -7.15 -3.14
N PHE A 54 2.65 -6.56 -4.28
CA PHE A 54 1.84 -7.21 -5.32
C PHE A 54 2.65 -7.99 -6.36
N LYS A 55 3.99 -7.94 -6.33
CA LYS A 55 4.85 -8.58 -7.34
C LYS A 55 5.12 -10.07 -7.07
N GLY A 56 4.59 -10.60 -5.97
CA GLY A 56 4.62 -12.01 -5.67
C GLY A 56 5.01 -12.30 -4.23
N THR A 57 4.60 -13.47 -3.77
CA THR A 57 4.91 -14.04 -2.46
C THR A 57 5.54 -15.42 -2.64
N SER A 58 5.99 -16.03 -1.54
CA SER A 58 6.45 -17.41 -1.55
C SER A 58 5.37 -18.43 -1.94
N ARG A 59 4.09 -18.05 -1.88
CA ARG A 59 2.93 -18.91 -2.17
C ARG A 59 2.25 -18.61 -3.51
N HIS A 60 2.34 -17.37 -3.99
CA HIS A 60 1.59 -16.90 -5.15
C HIS A 60 2.44 -15.93 -5.98
N SER A 61 2.48 -16.14 -7.30
CA SER A 61 2.99 -15.15 -8.24
C SER A 61 2.09 -13.90 -8.30
N ALA A 62 2.62 -12.78 -8.80
CA ALA A 62 1.84 -11.56 -9.04
C ALA A 62 0.54 -11.83 -9.81
N ARG A 63 0.64 -12.66 -10.85
CA ARG A 63 -0.50 -13.06 -11.68
C ARG A 63 -1.55 -13.84 -10.88
N GLU A 64 -1.12 -14.80 -10.07
CA GLU A 64 -2.04 -15.60 -9.25
C GLU A 64 -2.73 -14.76 -8.18
N ILE A 65 -2.04 -13.76 -7.60
CA ILE A 65 -2.65 -12.82 -6.64
C ILE A 65 -3.83 -12.10 -7.31
N SER A 66 -3.61 -11.51 -8.49
CA SER A 66 -4.66 -10.83 -9.26
C SER A 66 -5.78 -11.79 -9.68
N GLU A 67 -5.44 -12.92 -10.30
CA GLU A 67 -6.43 -13.88 -10.80
C GLU A 67 -7.31 -14.45 -9.68
N LYS A 68 -6.76 -14.72 -8.49
CA LYS A 68 -7.55 -15.24 -7.36
C LYS A 68 -8.63 -14.26 -6.91
N ILE A 69 -8.30 -12.98 -6.82
CA ILE A 69 -9.26 -11.95 -6.41
C ILE A 69 -10.25 -11.63 -7.54
N GLU A 70 -9.77 -11.50 -8.78
CA GLU A 70 -10.64 -11.20 -9.93
C GLU A 70 -11.63 -12.33 -10.24
N ASN A 71 -11.23 -13.60 -10.08
CA ASN A 71 -12.09 -14.76 -10.34
C ASN A 71 -13.32 -14.82 -9.43
N VAL A 72 -13.28 -14.19 -8.26
CA VAL A 72 -14.43 -14.06 -7.34
C VAL A 72 -15.16 -12.72 -7.49
N GLY A 73 -14.87 -11.96 -8.56
CA GLY A 73 -15.43 -10.62 -8.78
C GLY A 73 -14.92 -9.58 -7.77
N GLY A 74 -13.82 -9.88 -7.09
CA GLY A 74 -13.21 -9.02 -6.10
C GLY A 74 -12.33 -7.93 -6.71
N HIS A 75 -11.94 -6.99 -5.85
CA HIS A 75 -10.97 -5.95 -6.18
C HIS A 75 -10.01 -5.78 -5.00
N ILE A 76 -8.71 -5.83 -5.26
CA ILE A 76 -7.65 -5.59 -4.28
C ILE A 76 -6.86 -4.35 -4.68
N ASN A 77 -6.46 -3.56 -3.70
CA ASN A 77 -5.65 -2.36 -3.93
C ASN A 77 -4.87 -2.00 -2.67
N ALA A 78 -3.96 -1.04 -2.81
CA ALA A 78 -3.28 -0.40 -1.72
C ALA A 78 -3.18 1.11 -1.92
N TYR A 79 -2.73 1.81 -0.90
CA TYR A 79 -2.20 3.16 -1.02
C TYR A 79 -1.21 3.43 0.11
N THR A 80 -0.27 4.33 -0.17
CA THR A 80 0.64 4.90 0.81
C THR A 80 0.34 6.38 0.98
N SER A 81 0.32 6.83 2.23
CA SER A 81 0.20 8.23 2.60
C SER A 81 1.42 8.69 3.38
N ARG A 82 1.39 9.93 3.85
CA ARG A 82 2.44 10.43 4.75
C ARG A 82 2.48 9.68 6.07
N GLU A 83 1.38 9.12 6.57
CA GLU A 83 1.32 8.57 7.95
C GLU A 83 0.90 7.09 8.03
N ASN A 84 0.40 6.52 6.95
CA ASN A 84 -0.06 5.15 6.91
C ASN A 84 0.00 4.57 5.49
N THR A 85 0.13 3.25 5.43
CA THR A 85 -0.04 2.44 4.24
C THR A 85 -1.18 1.46 4.48
N ALA A 86 -2.06 1.31 3.49
CA ALA A 86 -3.22 0.45 3.58
C ALA A 86 -3.22 -0.56 2.44
N TYR A 87 -3.50 -1.82 2.76
CA TYR A 87 -3.76 -2.90 1.80
C TYR A 87 -5.17 -3.40 2.03
N PHE A 88 -6.02 -3.37 1.02
CA PHE A 88 -7.45 -3.66 1.20
C PHE A 88 -8.05 -4.34 -0.01
N ALA A 89 -9.12 -5.09 0.25
CA ALA A 89 -9.89 -5.79 -0.75
C ALA A 89 -11.39 -5.59 -0.52
N LYS A 90 -12.13 -5.63 -1.62
CA LYS A 90 -13.60 -5.69 -1.66
C LYS A 90 -14.00 -6.97 -2.37
N VAL A 91 -14.78 -7.80 -1.70
CA VAL A 91 -15.21 -9.12 -2.18
C VAL A 91 -16.65 -9.40 -1.78
N LEU A 92 -17.23 -10.49 -2.30
CA LEU A 92 -18.48 -11.06 -1.77
C LEU A 92 -18.26 -11.60 -0.35
N SER A 93 -19.32 -11.67 0.45
CA SER A 93 -19.23 -12.11 1.86
C SER A 93 -18.60 -13.50 2.01
N GLU A 94 -18.91 -14.42 1.10
CA GLU A 94 -18.39 -15.80 1.09
C GLU A 94 -16.88 -15.90 0.84
N ASP A 95 -16.30 -14.92 0.15
CA ASP A 95 -14.87 -14.87 -0.20
C ASP A 95 -14.01 -14.10 0.81
N THR A 96 -14.60 -13.68 1.94
CA THR A 96 -13.86 -13.01 3.03
C THR A 96 -12.60 -13.78 3.46
N PRO A 97 -12.63 -15.12 3.64
CA PRO A 97 -11.42 -15.87 4.00
C PRO A 97 -10.31 -15.80 2.94
N LEU A 98 -10.68 -15.79 1.66
CA LEU A 98 -9.73 -15.68 0.54
C LEU A 98 -9.04 -14.31 0.55
N ALA A 99 -9.82 -13.23 0.62
CA ALA A 99 -9.28 -11.87 0.64
C ALA A 99 -8.37 -11.63 1.86
N LEU A 100 -8.74 -12.16 3.02
CA LEU A 100 -7.91 -12.08 4.22
C LEU A 100 -6.60 -12.86 4.08
N ASP A 101 -6.63 -14.07 3.51
CA ASP A 101 -5.42 -14.88 3.26
C ASP A 101 -4.47 -14.16 2.29
N ILE A 102 -4.99 -13.60 1.20
CA ILE A 102 -4.18 -12.86 0.21
C ILE A 102 -3.54 -11.62 0.84
N ILE A 103 -4.31 -10.80 1.58
CA ILE A 103 -3.76 -9.61 2.25
C ILE A 103 -2.70 -10.00 3.30
N ALA A 104 -2.95 -11.05 4.07
CA ALA A 104 -1.98 -11.54 5.04
C ALA A 104 -0.69 -12.02 4.36
N ASP A 105 -0.80 -12.68 3.20
CA ASP A 105 0.31 -13.23 2.43
C ASP A 105 1.19 -12.14 1.82
N ILE A 106 0.60 -11.13 1.16
CA ILE A 106 1.37 -10.03 0.54
C ILE A 106 2.08 -9.15 1.58
N ILE A 107 1.57 -9.05 2.81
CA ILE A 107 2.22 -8.25 3.84
C ILE A 107 3.38 -9.02 4.51
N GLN A 108 3.28 -10.34 4.63
CA GLN A 108 4.22 -11.15 5.41
C GLN A 108 5.25 -11.90 4.57
N ASN A 109 4.90 -12.30 3.34
CA ASN A 109 5.62 -13.31 2.58
C ASN A 109 6.04 -12.85 1.17
N SER A 110 6.02 -11.54 0.88
CA SER A 110 6.50 -11.01 -0.40
C SER A 110 7.96 -11.37 -0.65
N THR A 111 8.27 -11.82 -1.87
CA THR A 111 9.60 -12.31 -2.24
C THR A 111 10.58 -11.20 -2.59
N LEU A 112 10.07 -10.02 -2.94
CA LEU A 112 10.85 -8.83 -3.29
C LEU A 112 11.95 -9.13 -4.33
N GLU A 113 11.61 -9.89 -5.38
CA GLU A 113 12.59 -10.33 -6.38
C GLU A 113 13.29 -9.14 -7.04
N GLN A 114 14.63 -9.22 -7.16
CA GLN A 114 15.44 -8.12 -7.73
C GLN A 114 14.96 -7.68 -9.13
N ASN A 115 14.55 -8.64 -9.97
CA ASN A 115 14.09 -8.32 -11.32
C ASN A 115 12.78 -7.53 -11.31
N GLU A 116 11.88 -7.82 -10.37
CA GLU A 116 10.63 -7.07 -10.20
C GLU A 116 10.91 -5.70 -9.57
N LEU A 117 11.87 -5.62 -8.63
CA LEU A 117 12.32 -4.35 -8.05
C LEU A 117 12.82 -3.38 -9.12
N GLU A 118 13.71 -3.82 -10.02
CA GLU A 118 14.23 -2.95 -11.09
C GLU A 118 13.12 -2.51 -12.08
N ARG A 119 12.11 -3.36 -12.31
CA ARG A 119 10.94 -3.00 -13.10
C ARG A 119 10.09 -1.95 -12.40
N GLU A 120 9.77 -2.15 -11.12
CA GLU A 120 8.92 -1.24 -10.36
C GLU A 120 9.57 0.12 -10.10
N LYS A 121 10.89 0.19 -9.91
CA LYS A 121 11.62 1.47 -9.91
C LYS A 121 11.34 2.27 -11.17
N SER A 122 11.33 1.61 -12.33
CA SER A 122 11.07 2.27 -13.61
C SER A 122 9.62 2.78 -13.71
N VAL A 123 8.65 2.02 -13.18
CA VAL A 123 7.24 2.40 -13.10
C VAL A 123 7.05 3.62 -12.19
N ILE A 124 7.62 3.58 -10.98
CA ILE A 124 7.52 4.67 -10.00
C ILE A 124 8.19 5.95 -10.52
N CYS A 125 9.32 5.85 -11.23
CA CYS A 125 9.91 7.01 -11.89
C CYS A 125 8.97 7.63 -12.95
N GLN A 126 8.12 6.84 -13.62
CA GLN A 126 7.09 7.42 -14.50
C GLN A 126 5.97 8.08 -13.69
N GLU A 127 5.55 7.52 -12.56
CA GLU A 127 4.52 8.11 -11.71
C GLU A 127 4.97 9.45 -11.08
N ILE A 128 6.25 9.55 -10.70
CA ILE A 128 6.85 10.82 -10.27
C ILE A 128 6.73 11.87 -11.38
N ARG A 129 7.07 11.52 -12.62
CA ARG A 129 6.96 12.44 -13.77
C ARG A 129 5.51 12.81 -14.07
N GLN A 130 4.60 11.83 -14.01
CA GLN A 130 3.17 12.06 -14.19
C GLN A 130 2.63 13.04 -13.14
N THR A 131 3.08 12.92 -11.88
CA THR A 131 2.71 13.84 -10.81
C THR A 131 3.21 15.26 -11.13
N VAL A 132 4.46 15.41 -11.58
CA VAL A 132 5.02 16.71 -12.00
C VAL A 132 4.24 17.33 -13.17
N ASP A 133 3.78 16.50 -14.12
CA ASP A 133 2.97 16.92 -15.26
C ASP A 133 1.50 17.20 -14.91
N THR A 134 1.08 16.99 -13.66
CA THR A 134 -0.30 17.16 -13.16
C THR A 134 -0.33 18.28 -12.10
N PRO A 135 -0.61 19.55 -12.50
CA PRO A 135 -0.46 20.72 -11.62
C PRO A 135 -1.30 20.69 -10.34
N ASP A 136 -2.48 20.08 -10.39
CA ASP A 136 -3.40 19.92 -9.27
C ASP A 136 -2.95 18.85 -8.27
N ASP A 137 -2.04 17.95 -8.66
CA ASP A 137 -1.41 16.98 -7.76
C ASP A 137 -0.12 17.54 -7.15
N ILE A 138 0.82 17.99 -7.99
CA ILE A 138 2.16 18.44 -7.53
C ILE A 138 2.10 19.66 -6.60
N ILE A 139 1.08 20.52 -6.73
CA ILE A 139 0.92 21.70 -5.88
C ILE A 139 0.83 21.33 -4.40
N PHE A 140 0.26 20.18 -4.06
CA PHE A 140 0.15 19.73 -2.68
C PHE A 140 1.48 19.24 -2.13
N ASP A 141 2.36 18.67 -2.94
CA ASP A 141 3.72 18.33 -2.53
C ASP A 141 4.54 19.60 -2.25
N TYR A 142 4.48 20.60 -3.13
CA TYR A 142 5.13 21.89 -2.88
C TYR A 142 4.59 22.60 -1.64
N LEU A 143 3.28 22.51 -1.39
CA LEU A 143 2.68 23.06 -0.17
C LEU A 143 3.27 22.40 1.08
N HIS A 144 3.37 21.06 1.11
CA HIS A 144 3.92 20.36 2.27
C HIS A 144 5.41 20.65 2.47
N GLU A 145 6.19 20.68 1.39
CA GLU A 145 7.62 21.02 1.45
C GLU A 145 7.83 22.43 2.02
N ALA A 146 7.05 23.41 1.55
CA ALA A 146 7.13 24.79 2.03
C ALA A 146 6.64 24.95 3.47
N ALA A 147 5.61 24.22 3.87
CA ALA A 147 5.06 24.26 5.23
C ALA A 147 5.95 23.56 6.26
N TYR A 148 6.64 22.49 5.86
CA TYR A 148 7.44 21.63 6.74
C TYR A 148 8.90 21.48 6.26
N PRO A 149 9.66 22.59 6.12
CA PRO A 149 10.99 22.57 5.55
C PRO A 149 11.94 21.70 6.38
N GLY A 150 12.67 20.80 5.71
CA GLY A 150 13.65 19.90 6.33
C GLY A 150 13.07 18.81 7.22
N GLN A 151 11.74 18.69 7.31
CA GLN A 151 11.05 17.69 8.13
C GLN A 151 10.52 16.54 7.26
N ALA A 152 10.32 15.37 7.85
CA ALA A 152 9.80 14.21 7.12
C ALA A 152 8.40 14.43 6.53
N MET A 153 7.55 15.21 7.22
CA MET A 153 6.20 15.56 6.74
C MET A 153 6.21 16.39 5.44
N GLY A 154 7.28 17.12 5.18
CA GLY A 154 7.45 17.92 3.97
C GLY A 154 7.91 17.13 2.75
N ARG A 155 8.29 15.86 2.91
CA ARG A 155 8.75 15.02 1.80
C ARG A 155 7.57 14.49 0.99
N SER A 156 7.80 14.26 -0.30
CA SER A 156 6.84 13.57 -1.16
C SER A 156 6.71 12.10 -0.72
N VAL A 157 5.52 11.54 -0.93
CA VAL A 157 5.28 10.11 -0.71
C VAL A 157 6.02 9.24 -1.72
N LEU A 158 6.19 9.74 -2.96
CA LEU A 158 6.85 9.01 -4.04
C LEU A 158 8.38 9.02 -3.91
N GLY A 159 8.94 9.90 -3.10
CA GLY A 159 10.38 10.15 -3.04
C GLY A 159 10.89 10.94 -4.25
N THR A 160 12.18 10.78 -4.56
CA THR A 160 12.81 11.37 -5.75
C THR A 160 13.35 10.26 -6.65
N GLU A 161 13.42 10.51 -7.97
CA GLU A 161 13.98 9.52 -8.91
C GLU A 161 15.37 9.03 -8.49
N GLU A 162 16.23 9.94 -8.00
CA GLU A 162 17.58 9.62 -7.52
C GLU A 162 17.55 8.61 -6.36
N ILE A 163 16.71 8.86 -5.35
CA ILE A 163 16.61 7.97 -4.18
C ILE A 163 16.00 6.64 -4.59
N ILE A 164 14.90 6.64 -5.36
CA ILE A 164 14.23 5.42 -5.82
C ILE A 164 15.19 4.52 -6.61
N CYS A 165 16.00 5.09 -7.49
CA CYS A 165 16.99 4.33 -8.26
C CYS A 165 18.12 3.74 -7.39
N SER A 166 18.39 4.34 -6.22
CA SER A 166 19.46 3.90 -5.31
C SER A 166 19.05 2.77 -4.35
N ILE A 167 17.76 2.55 -4.13
CA ILE A 167 17.24 1.52 -3.21
C ILE A 167 17.60 0.12 -3.73
N THR A 168 17.96 -0.81 -2.84
CA THR A 168 18.30 -2.21 -3.19
C THR A 168 17.46 -3.20 -2.44
#